data_AF-A0A955VWR7-F1
#
_entry.id   AF-A0A955VWR7-F1
#
_cell.length_a   1.000
_cell.length_b   1.000
_cell.length_c   1.000
_cell.angle_alpha   90.00
_cell.angle_beta   90.00
_cell.angle_gamma   90.00
#
_symmetry.space_group_name_H-M   'P 1'
#
loop_
_entity.id
_entity.type
_entity.pdbx_description
1 polymer ?
#
loop_
_entity_poly.entity_id
_entity_poly.type
_entity_poly.pdbx_seq_one_letter_code
_entity_poly.pdbx_strand_id
1 'polypeptide(L)'
;MVGLLLVVLGLAAPEPAVSIEHPERIGRFLSALGGPARVRVTHFGDSHIAADLWTAPIRAGLQARFGDGGRGFLLAGRPWSSYWQDGVRTATEGDWDVAGLRGGLDDGWVGPGGCSMASDDPADVVSVQASGTFTAVDVHFLRQPAGGCVEVRFDDQPVQRLST
;
A
#
# COMPACT_ATOMS: atom_id res chain seq x y z
N MET A 1 -5.55 45.77 -26.54
CA MET A 1 -6.36 45.09 -25.51
C MET A 1 -5.39 44.63 -24.43
N VAL A 2 -5.34 45.31 -23.28
CA VAL A 2 -4.38 45.04 -22.20
C VAL A 2 -5.08 44.14 -21.18
N GLY A 3 -4.57 42.93 -20.99
CA GLY A 3 -5.08 41.97 -20.01
C GLY A 3 -4.45 42.20 -18.64
N LEU A 4 -5.29 42.45 -17.63
CA LEU A 4 -4.89 42.57 -16.23
C LEU A 4 -4.72 41.16 -15.63
N LEU A 5 -3.50 40.81 -15.22
CA LEU A 5 -3.22 39.63 -14.40
C LEU A 5 -3.32 40.04 -12.93
N LEU A 6 -4.34 39.54 -12.23
CA LEU A 6 -4.46 39.66 -10.77
C LEU A 6 -3.75 38.45 -10.14
N VAL A 7 -2.56 38.66 -9.57
CA VAL A 7 -1.93 37.70 -8.66
C VAL A 7 -2.30 38.11 -7.24
N VAL A 8 -3.25 37.40 -6.63
CA VAL A 8 -3.55 37.54 -5.20
C VAL A 8 -2.59 36.61 -4.46
N LEU A 9 -1.45 37.15 -4.01
CA LEU A 9 -0.60 36.51 -3.01
C LEU A 9 -1.23 36.73 -1.63
N GLY A 10 -2.19 35.88 -1.28
CA GLY A 10 -2.65 35.77 0.10
C GLY A 10 -1.57 35.07 0.92
N LEU A 11 -0.87 35.81 1.77
CA LEU A 11 -0.16 35.23 2.91
C LEU A 11 -1.22 34.67 3.87
N ALA A 12 -1.61 33.42 3.68
CA ALA A 12 -2.41 32.72 4.68
C ALA A 12 -1.59 32.69 5.97
N ALA A 13 -2.13 33.29 7.04
CA ALA A 13 -1.60 33.07 8.37
C ALA A 13 -1.56 31.55 8.62
N PRO A 14 -0.50 31.00 9.24
CA PRO A 14 -0.48 29.58 9.53
C PRO A 14 -1.71 29.24 10.37
N GLU A 15 -2.54 28.33 9.86
CA GLU A 15 -3.65 27.74 10.62
C GLU A 15 -3.11 27.32 12.00
N PRO A 16 -3.84 27.60 13.10
CA PRO A 16 -3.37 27.24 14.42
C PRO A 16 -3.07 25.73 14.45
N ALA A 17 -1.88 25.39 14.92
CA ALA A 17 -1.44 24.00 14.98
C ALA A 17 -2.50 23.18 15.73
N VAL A 18 -3.11 22.22 15.02
CA VAL A 18 -4.06 21.29 15.62
C VAL A 18 -3.28 20.47 16.66
N SER A 19 -3.73 20.52 17.91
CA SER A 19 -3.12 19.74 18.98
C SER A 19 -3.34 18.26 18.72
N ILE A 20 -2.30 17.44 18.86
CA ILE A 20 -2.43 15.99 18.76
C ILE A 20 -3.24 15.51 19.97
N GLU A 21 -4.34 14.82 19.71
CA GLU A 21 -5.09 14.12 20.75
C GLU A 21 -4.22 12.99 21.32
N HIS A 22 -4.12 12.91 22.65
CA HIS A 22 -3.27 11.93 23.34
C HIS A 22 -1.78 11.93 22.91
N PRO A 23 -1.05 13.06 23.09
CA PRO A 23 0.34 13.19 22.63
C PRO A 23 1.29 12.18 23.32
N GLU A 24 0.92 11.65 24.48
CA GLU A 24 1.66 10.57 25.14
C GLU A 24 1.72 9.29 24.29
N ARG A 25 0.68 9.02 23.48
CA ARG A 25 0.59 7.81 22.65
C ARG A 25 1.54 7.83 21.47
N ILE A 26 1.86 9.01 20.94
CA ILE A 26 2.81 9.14 19.83
C ILE A 26 4.28 9.09 20.30
N GLY A 27 4.55 9.24 21.60
CA GLY A 27 5.90 9.28 22.15
C GLY A 27 6.78 8.11 21.72
N ARG A 28 6.28 6.86 21.81
CA ARG A 28 7.00 5.67 21.37
C ARG A 28 7.35 5.71 19.87
N PHE A 29 6.42 6.18 19.05
CA PHE A 29 6.62 6.32 17.61
C PHE A 29 7.70 7.37 17.31
N LEU A 30 7.64 8.55 17.95
CA LEU A 30 8.63 9.60 17.77
C LEU A 30 10.03 9.17 18.23
N SER A 31 10.14 8.46 19.36
CA SER A 31 11.41 7.89 19.80
C SER A 31 11.96 6.87 18.81
N ALA A 32 11.11 6.03 18.22
CA ALA A 32 11.52 5.03 17.24
C ALA A 32 12.03 5.67 15.93
N LEU A 33 11.41 6.77 15.47
CA LEU A 33 11.85 7.50 14.28
C LEU A 33 13.27 8.09 14.41
N GLY A 34 13.73 8.37 15.63
CA GLY A 34 15.10 8.84 15.88
C GLY A 34 16.14 7.74 16.05
N GLY A 35 15.73 6.47 16.00
CA GLY A 35 16.60 5.31 16.20
C GLY A 35 16.91 4.55 14.90
N PRO A 36 17.72 3.49 14.98
CA PRO A 36 18.10 2.67 13.82
C PRO A 36 17.01 1.64 13.41
N ALA A 37 15.89 1.58 14.14
CA ALA A 37 14.86 0.57 13.93
C ALA A 37 13.96 0.93 12.73
N ARG A 38 13.54 -0.08 11.96
CA ARG A 38 12.52 0.11 10.91
C ARG A 38 11.18 0.45 11.55
N VAL A 39 10.64 1.63 11.23
CA VAL A 39 9.30 2.06 11.65
C VAL A 39 8.32 1.84 10.50
N ARG A 40 7.19 1.16 10.78
CA ARG A 40 6.11 0.96 9.81
C ARG A 40 4.96 1.90 10.14
N VAL A 41 4.47 2.63 9.14
CA VAL A 41 3.31 3.53 9.25
C VAL A 41 2.22 3.01 8.33
N THR A 42 1.05 2.72 8.90
CA THR A 42 -0.12 2.26 8.15
C THR A 42 -1.19 3.35 8.17
N HIS A 43 -1.74 3.65 7.00
CA HIS A 43 -2.87 4.56 6.85
C HIS A 43 -4.11 3.74 6.50
N PHE A 44 -5.17 3.92 7.28
CA PHE A 44 -6.50 3.42 6.95
C PHE A 44 -7.32 4.58 6.41
N GLY A 45 -8.03 4.35 5.31
CA GLY A 45 -8.86 5.40 4.73
C GLY A 45 -9.61 4.91 3.50
N ASP A 46 -9.95 5.87 2.65
CA ASP A 46 -10.81 5.67 1.48
C ASP A 46 -10.01 5.59 0.16
N SER A 47 -10.66 5.94 -0.94
CA SER A 47 -10.07 5.98 -2.27
C SER A 47 -8.79 6.81 -2.36
N HIS A 48 -8.61 7.86 -1.54
CA HIS A 48 -7.38 8.68 -1.56
C HIS A 48 -6.17 7.91 -1.05
N ILE A 49 -6.36 7.05 -0.04
CA ILE A 49 -5.30 6.16 0.46
C ILE A 49 -5.09 5.01 -0.53
N ALA A 50 -6.17 4.44 -1.07
CA ALA A 50 -6.09 3.37 -2.05
C ALA A 50 -5.40 3.79 -3.37
N ALA A 51 -5.52 5.06 -3.75
CA ALA A 51 -4.86 5.67 -4.90
C ALA A 51 -3.54 6.38 -4.54
N ASP A 52 -3.00 6.15 -3.34
CA ASP A 52 -1.71 6.66 -2.86
C ASP A 52 -1.53 8.20 -2.97
N LEU A 53 -2.61 8.97 -3.07
CA LEU A 53 -2.59 10.41 -3.34
C LEU A 53 -1.96 11.21 -2.20
N TRP A 54 -2.21 10.78 -0.96
CA TRP A 54 -1.64 11.40 0.24
C TRP A 54 -0.47 10.60 0.79
N THR A 55 -0.56 9.28 0.72
CA THR A 55 0.47 8.40 1.30
C THR A 55 1.77 8.42 0.52
N ALA A 56 1.78 8.70 -0.79
CA ALA A 56 3.02 8.85 -1.56
C ALA A 56 3.87 10.05 -1.10
N PRO A 57 3.37 11.30 -1.07
CA PRO A 57 4.17 12.43 -0.59
C PRO A 57 4.54 12.31 0.89
N ILE A 58 3.66 11.74 1.73
CA ILE A 58 3.98 11.47 3.14
C ILE A 58 5.13 10.46 3.25
N ARG A 59 5.06 9.34 2.52
CA ARG A 59 6.12 8.32 2.47
C ARG A 59 7.44 8.93 2.01
N ALA A 60 7.44 9.68 0.90
CA ALA A 60 8.63 10.34 0.39
C ALA A 60 9.24 11.32 1.41
N GLY A 61 8.42 12.14 2.07
CA GLY A 61 8.89 13.08 3.09
C GLY A 61 9.47 12.39 4.33
N LEU A 62 8.84 11.32 4.80
CA LEU A 62 9.34 10.53 5.92
C LEU A 62 10.65 9.81 5.56
N GLN A 63 10.73 9.20 4.38
CA GLN A 63 11.95 8.52 3.91
C GLN A 63 13.11 9.50 3.71
N ALA A 64 12.84 10.69 3.15
CA ALA A 64 13.85 11.73 2.99
C ALA A 64 14.43 12.22 4.34
N ARG A 65 13.61 12.20 5.40
CA ARG A 65 14.01 12.69 6.72
C ARG A 65 14.62 11.62 7.63
N PHE A 66 14.11 10.39 7.59
CA PHE A 66 14.45 9.33 8.53
C PHE A 66 15.11 8.10 7.87
N GLY A 67 15.29 8.14 6.55
CA GLY A 67 15.86 7.04 5.76
C GLY A 67 14.80 6.16 5.11
N ASP A 68 15.20 5.51 4.01
CA ASP A 68 14.31 4.64 3.25
C ASP A 68 14.17 3.25 3.91
N GLY A 69 13.01 3.02 4.54
CA GLY A 69 12.65 1.73 5.15
C GLY A 69 12.08 0.68 4.19
N GLY A 70 11.98 0.98 2.89
CA GLY A 70 11.39 0.15 1.85
C GLY A 70 9.95 0.53 1.46
N ARG A 71 9.40 -0.17 0.46
CA ARG A 71 8.10 0.15 -0.16
C ARG A 71 6.88 -0.06 0.76
N GLY A 72 7.01 -0.90 1.78
CA GLY A 72 5.92 -1.24 2.69
C GLY A 72 4.94 -2.27 2.09
N PHE A 73 3.69 -2.22 2.56
CA PHE A 73 2.63 -3.15 2.18
C PHE A 73 1.97 -2.72 0.86
N LEU A 74 1.65 -3.70 0.02
CA LEU A 74 0.93 -3.54 -1.25
C LEU A 74 -0.13 -4.63 -1.34
N LEU A 75 -1.26 -4.33 -1.99
CA LEU A 75 -2.18 -5.36 -2.45
C LEU A 75 -1.52 -6.18 -3.56
N ALA A 76 -1.87 -7.46 -3.64
CA ALA A 76 -1.52 -8.30 -4.78
C ALA A 76 -2.23 -7.76 -6.04
N GLY A 77 -1.50 -7.66 -7.15
CA GLY A 77 -2.07 -7.22 -8.43
C GLY A 77 -2.86 -5.90 -8.36
N ARG A 78 -3.99 -5.85 -9.07
CA ARG A 78 -4.85 -4.69 -9.18
C ARG A 78 -6.32 -5.08 -8.97
N PRO A 79 -6.77 -5.21 -7.71
CA PRO A 79 -8.12 -5.71 -7.38
C PRO A 79 -9.26 -4.81 -7.87
N TRP A 80 -8.99 -3.54 -8.15
CA TRP A 80 -9.94 -2.64 -8.82
C TRP A 80 -9.20 -1.62 -9.69
N SER A 81 -9.89 -1.09 -10.70
CA SER A 81 -9.28 -0.21 -11.72
C SER A 81 -8.71 1.09 -11.13
N SER A 82 -9.25 1.62 -10.04
CA SER A 82 -8.73 2.82 -9.39
C SER A 82 -7.62 2.57 -8.36
N TYR A 83 -7.20 1.31 -8.14
CA TYR A 83 -6.05 1.04 -7.28
C TYR A 83 -4.79 1.53 -7.98
N TRP A 84 -4.05 2.40 -7.29
CA TRP A 84 -2.82 2.98 -7.80
C TRP A 84 -1.86 3.23 -6.65
N GLN A 85 -0.57 3.06 -6.94
CA GLN A 85 0.51 3.08 -5.97
C GLN A 85 1.73 3.72 -6.63
N ASP A 86 2.23 4.79 -6.03
CA ASP A 86 3.35 5.54 -6.61
C ASP A 86 4.61 4.66 -6.69
N GLY A 87 5.30 4.75 -7.82
CA GLY A 87 6.49 3.96 -8.13
C GLY A 87 6.27 2.46 -8.30
N VAL A 88 5.01 1.99 -8.38
CA VAL A 88 4.65 0.57 -8.51
C VAL A 88 3.78 0.36 -9.73
N ARG A 89 4.12 -0.66 -10.52
CA ARG A 89 3.23 -1.19 -11.56
C ARG A 89 2.60 -2.47 -11.04
N THR A 90 1.29 -2.58 -11.18
CA THR A 90 0.59 -3.83 -10.88
C THR A 90 -0.25 -4.25 -12.08
N ALA A 91 -0.34 -5.56 -12.29
CA ALA A 91 -1.23 -6.16 -13.27
C ALA A 91 -1.96 -7.36 -12.67
N THR A 92 -3.14 -7.60 -13.22
CA THR A 92 -3.98 -8.77 -12.96
C THR A 92 -4.42 -9.28 -14.32
N GLU A 93 -4.04 -10.51 -14.62
CA GLU A 93 -4.34 -11.22 -15.85
C GLU A 93 -5.20 -12.43 -15.47
N GLY A 94 -6.30 -12.64 -16.19
CA GLY A 94 -7.30 -13.65 -15.85
C GLY A 94 -8.47 -13.13 -15.02
N ASP A 95 -9.31 -14.04 -14.58
CA ASP A 95 -10.59 -13.77 -13.91
C ASP A 95 -10.46 -14.02 -12.40
N TRP A 96 -9.74 -13.11 -11.73
CA TRP A 96 -9.61 -13.16 -10.28
C TRP A 96 -10.89 -12.68 -9.57
N ASP A 97 -11.42 -13.51 -8.69
CA ASP A 97 -12.46 -13.12 -7.75
C ASP A 97 -11.87 -12.21 -6.67
N VAL A 98 -12.49 -11.04 -6.49
CA VAL A 98 -12.06 -10.03 -5.51
C VAL A 98 -13.15 -9.84 -4.46
N ALA A 99 -12.91 -10.36 -3.26
CA ALA A 99 -13.76 -10.11 -2.09
C ALA A 99 -13.16 -8.97 -1.25
N GLY A 100 -14.00 -8.13 -0.65
CA GLY A 100 -13.48 -7.01 0.13
C GLY A 100 -14.51 -6.23 0.93
N LEU A 101 -14.03 -5.43 1.87
CA LEU A 101 -14.85 -4.66 2.81
C LEU A 101 -15.81 -3.66 2.14
N ARG A 102 -15.54 -3.27 0.88
CA ARG A 102 -16.39 -2.34 0.11
C ARG A 102 -17.60 -3.02 -0.54
N GLY A 103 -17.48 -4.28 -0.94
CA GLY A 103 -18.49 -5.01 -1.72
C GLY A 103 -19.44 -5.87 -0.89
N GLY A 104 -19.17 -6.01 0.41
CA GLY A 104 -19.73 -7.07 1.23
C GLY A 104 -18.70 -8.20 1.37
N LEU A 105 -18.71 -8.83 2.53
CA LEU A 105 -17.83 -9.95 2.84
C LEU A 105 -18.53 -11.23 2.37
N ASP A 106 -18.02 -11.87 1.32
CA ASP A 106 -18.52 -13.21 0.91
C ASP A 106 -18.36 -14.18 2.08
N ASP A 107 -17.10 -14.40 2.49
CA ASP A 107 -16.71 -15.31 3.57
C ASP A 107 -16.13 -14.59 4.81
N GLY A 108 -15.81 -13.29 4.68
CA GLY A 108 -15.19 -12.49 5.74
C GLY A 108 -13.67 -12.54 5.80
N TRP A 109 -13.03 -13.38 4.98
CA TRP A 109 -11.59 -13.60 5.04
C TRP A 109 -10.83 -12.61 4.14
N VAL A 110 -10.65 -11.40 4.65
CA VAL A 110 -9.85 -10.36 4.00
C VAL A 110 -8.50 -10.19 4.69
N GLY A 111 -7.46 -9.94 3.89
CA GLY A 111 -6.12 -9.66 4.42
C GLY A 111 -6.02 -8.25 5.02
N PRO A 112 -4.82 -7.84 5.48
CA PRO A 112 -4.59 -6.52 6.08
C PRO A 112 -4.96 -5.32 5.19
N GLY A 113 -5.06 -5.54 3.87
CA GLY A 113 -5.49 -4.55 2.89
C GLY A 113 -7.01 -4.39 2.75
N GLY A 114 -7.81 -5.18 3.47
CA GLY A 114 -9.27 -5.12 3.40
C GLY A 114 -9.88 -5.79 2.16
N CYS A 115 -9.09 -6.56 1.42
CA CYS A 115 -9.55 -7.42 0.34
C CYS A 115 -8.78 -8.74 0.31
N SER A 116 -9.31 -9.72 -0.42
CA SER A 116 -8.69 -10.96 -0.84
C SER A 116 -8.89 -11.14 -2.34
N MET A 117 -7.99 -11.90 -2.95
CA MET A 117 -8.07 -12.27 -4.37
C MET A 117 -7.92 -13.78 -4.47
N ALA A 118 -8.79 -14.43 -5.24
CA ALA A 118 -8.76 -15.87 -5.48
C ALA A 118 -8.94 -16.15 -6.98
N SER A 119 -8.40 -17.26 -7.43
CA SER A 119 -8.64 -17.83 -8.76
C SER A 119 -8.54 -19.35 -8.66
N ASP A 120 -9.29 -20.06 -9.50
CA ASP A 120 -9.21 -21.50 -9.69
C ASP A 120 -8.55 -21.89 -11.03
N ASP A 121 -8.18 -20.91 -11.87
CA ASP A 121 -7.44 -21.14 -13.12
C ASP A 121 -5.92 -21.02 -12.89
N PRO A 122 -5.12 -22.07 -13.15
CA PRO A 122 -3.66 -22.00 -13.02
C PRO A 122 -2.97 -21.06 -14.02
N ALA A 123 -3.66 -20.56 -15.05
CA ALA A 123 -3.15 -19.57 -15.99
C ALA A 123 -3.26 -18.12 -15.49
N ASP A 124 -4.03 -17.89 -14.42
CA ASP A 124 -4.27 -16.56 -13.88
C ASP A 124 -3.06 -16.03 -13.10
N VAL A 125 -2.72 -14.76 -13.32
CA VAL A 125 -1.49 -14.15 -12.79
C VAL A 125 -1.76 -12.77 -12.22
N VAL A 126 -1.21 -12.51 -11.03
CA VAL A 126 -1.01 -11.16 -10.50
C VAL A 126 0.47 -10.81 -10.50
N SER A 127 0.80 -9.59 -10.89
CA SER A 127 2.17 -9.09 -10.84
C SER A 127 2.26 -7.75 -10.13
N VAL A 128 3.38 -7.56 -9.43
CA VAL A 128 3.75 -6.33 -8.75
C VAL A 128 5.20 -6.06 -9.10
N GLN A 129 5.45 -4.91 -9.73
CA GLN A 129 6.78 -4.46 -10.08
C GLN A 129 7.05 -3.13 -9.37
N ALA A 130 8.11 -3.09 -8.58
CA ALA A 130 8.60 -1.89 -7.92
C ALA A 130 10.10 -1.75 -8.17
N SER A 131 10.58 -0.51 -8.28
CA SER A 131 12.01 -0.24 -8.45
C SER A 131 12.71 -0.18 -7.09
N GLY A 132 13.97 -0.64 -7.04
CA GLY A 132 14.82 -0.59 -5.85
C GLY A 132 15.40 -1.96 -5.51
N THR A 133 16.21 -2.00 -4.46
CA THR A 133 16.74 -3.26 -3.91
C THR A 133 15.89 -3.68 -2.71
N PHE A 134 15.33 -4.88 -2.79
CA PHE A 134 14.53 -5.46 -1.71
C PHE A 134 15.35 -6.50 -0.97
N THR A 135 15.40 -6.40 0.36
CA THR A 135 16.09 -7.36 1.23
C THR A 135 15.15 -8.45 1.77
N ALA A 136 13.85 -8.20 1.72
CA ALA A 136 12.81 -9.14 2.12
C ALA A 136 11.52 -8.81 1.37
N VAL A 137 10.78 -9.86 1.01
CA VAL A 137 9.41 -9.76 0.47
C VAL A 137 8.56 -10.77 1.20
N ASP A 138 7.45 -10.30 1.79
CA ASP A 138 6.48 -11.13 2.50
C ASP A 138 5.23 -11.28 1.62
N VAL A 139 4.81 -12.52 1.37
CA VAL A 139 3.54 -12.82 0.69
C VAL A 139 2.52 -13.27 1.72
N HIS A 140 1.42 -12.54 1.81
CA HIS A 140 0.31 -12.89 2.68
C HIS A 140 -0.74 -13.66 1.87
N PHE A 141 -1.03 -14.88 2.29
CA PHE A 141 -2.05 -15.74 1.70
C PHE A 141 -2.80 -16.47 2.82
N LEU A 142 -4.03 -16.88 2.53
CA LEU A 142 -4.82 -17.72 3.40
C LEU A 142 -4.51 -19.19 3.11
N ARG A 143 -4.32 -20.00 4.16
CA ARG A 143 -4.28 -21.46 4.04
C ARG A 143 -5.60 -22.05 4.51
N GLN A 144 -6.25 -22.85 3.68
CA GLN A 144 -7.56 -23.44 3.94
C GLN A 144 -7.72 -24.81 3.26
N PRO A 145 -8.64 -25.66 3.77
CA PRO A 145 -8.96 -26.92 3.10
C PRO A 145 -9.34 -26.70 1.64
N ALA A 146 -8.75 -27.49 0.73
CA ALA A 146 -8.94 -27.38 -0.72
C ALA A 146 -8.52 -26.03 -1.33
N GLY A 147 -7.74 -25.20 -0.64
CA GLY A 147 -7.29 -23.90 -1.15
C GLY A 147 -6.25 -23.99 -2.29
N GLY A 148 -5.72 -25.18 -2.56
CA GLY A 148 -4.85 -25.45 -3.69
C GLY A 148 -3.41 -25.00 -3.45
N CYS A 149 -2.87 -24.27 -4.41
CA CYS A 149 -1.47 -23.86 -4.38
C CYS A 149 -1.24 -22.59 -5.19
N VAL A 150 -0.41 -21.68 -4.66
CA VAL A 150 0.10 -20.53 -5.41
C VAL A 150 1.58 -20.72 -5.75
N GLU A 151 1.96 -20.37 -6.97
CA GLU A 151 3.35 -20.27 -7.39
C GLU A 151 3.81 -18.82 -7.30
N VAL A 152 4.95 -18.60 -6.64
CA VAL A 152 5.51 -17.27 -6.42
C VAL A 152 6.87 -17.19 -7.10
N ARG A 153 7.00 -16.22 -8.00
CA ARG A 153 8.24 -15.92 -8.69
C ARG A 153 8.73 -14.53 -8.30
N PHE A 154 10.00 -14.45 -7.89
CA PHE A 154 10.67 -13.19 -7.57
C PHE A 154 11.89 -13.03 -8.47
N ASP A 155 11.85 -12.07 -9.39
CA ASP A 155 12.92 -11.82 -10.36
C ASP A 155 13.41 -13.14 -11.00
N ASP A 156 14.71 -13.44 -10.87
CA ASP A 156 15.36 -14.65 -11.37
C ASP A 156 15.54 -15.73 -10.29
N GLN A 157 14.87 -15.60 -9.14
CA GLN A 157 14.90 -16.62 -8.09
C GLN A 157 14.08 -17.86 -8.49
N PRO A 158 14.42 -19.04 -7.95
CA PRO A 158 13.61 -20.24 -8.14
C PRO A 158 12.16 -20.01 -7.73
N VAL A 159 11.23 -20.54 -8.55
CA VAL A 159 9.79 -20.51 -8.23
C VAL A 159 9.55 -21.21 -6.91
N GLN A 160 8.84 -20.52 -6.02
CA GLN A 160 8.40 -21.07 -4.74
C GLN A 160 6.95 -21.51 -4.86
N ARG A 161 6.67 -22.70 -4.32
CA ARG A 161 5.33 -23.27 -4.35
C ARG A 161 4.75 -23.27 -2.93
N LEU A 162 3.65 -22.56 -2.73
CA LEU A 162 3.03 -22.36 -1.42
C LEU A 162 1.65 -23.01 -1.38
N SER A 163 1.44 -23.96 -0.49
CA SER A 163 0.11 -24.53 -0.23
C SER A 163 -0.75 -23.51 0.49
N THR A 164 -1.85 -23.16 -0.18
CA THR A 164 -2.97 -22.34 0.31
C THR A 164 -4.07 -23.24 0.86
#